data_AF-A0A495EG56-F1
#
_entry.id   AF-A0A495EG56-F1
#
_cell.length_a   1.000
_cell.length_b   1.000
_cell.length_c   1.000
_cell.angle_alpha   90.00
_cell.angle_beta   90.00
_cell.angle_gamma   90.00
#
_symmetry.space_group_name_H-M   'P 1'
#
loop_
_entity.id
_entity.type
_entity.pdbx_description
1 polymer ?
#
loop_
_entity_poly.entity_id
_entity_poly.type
_entity_poly.pdbx_seq_one_letter_code
_entity_poly.pdbx_strand_id
1 'polypeptide(L)'
;MQLLQHFKELTVRPKNAQELKGLILQLAIQGKLTANWRKENPDIEPASELLNRIQKEKEQLVKEKKIKKEKAFRILDDKPLFTLPINWEYSYLGDLGYAQTGTTPPTKNPNNYGSFIPFLGPANISNSSMEYPLDGLSEEGLKKGRLIEVNSLMMVCIGGSMGKCNVNTKDVSCNQQINVLTTICSPIEYIKIVCQSPYFQKEVWDRSTGSATPMINKSKWLQIPVFIPPLEEQKEIVKVVKTLFKEVEQLEQLTVERISLKEDFVASALNQLTTNNANQEWAFLQEHFKSFFNETANIKKLRETVLQLAVQGKLTADWRAKNTDTEDASVLLKHIQKEKAQLIKDKKIKKEKALPKITKDEIPYELPEGWVWCRFQNIINEVKGGGTPSKRNSSFWDGNLPWASVKDLKDFRYLEKTQDFITQEGLDNSSANLIPINSLIICTRMGLGKISINKIPTTINQDLKAVSLSNQVDIEFIYDQYKTLSITGSGMTVSGIKQEELLGFLFAIPPLEEQKAIVEKVNALMGLCDSLEHEVQQSQEHSAQLMQSCLRVVFEGENKMVSV
;
A
#
# COMPACT_ATOMS: atom_id res chain seq x y z
N MET A 1 26.10 17.56 -15.09
CA MET A 1 25.57 16.22 -14.73
C MET A 1 24.19 16.10 -15.34
N GLN A 2 24.02 15.37 -16.45
CA GLN A 2 22.76 15.26 -17.20
C GLN A 2 21.59 14.71 -16.35
N LEU A 3 21.88 13.98 -15.26
CA LEU A 3 20.88 13.44 -14.34
C LEU A 3 20.03 14.52 -13.63
N LEU A 4 20.61 15.70 -13.36
CA LEU A 4 19.88 16.85 -12.78
C LEU A 4 18.92 17.50 -13.78
N GLN A 5 19.11 17.29 -15.09
CA GLN A 5 18.22 17.85 -16.11
C GLN A 5 16.95 17.01 -16.29
N HIS A 6 17.01 15.70 -16.00
CA HIS A 6 15.86 14.78 -16.03
C HIS A 6 15.19 14.58 -14.66
N PHE A 7 15.53 15.41 -13.67
CA PHE A 7 15.05 15.32 -12.29
C PHE A 7 13.52 15.32 -12.17
N LYS A 8 12.86 16.15 -12.99
CA LYS A 8 11.38 16.28 -13.03
C LYS A 8 10.69 15.06 -13.63
N GLU A 9 11.35 14.35 -14.53
CA GLU A 9 10.81 13.17 -15.22
C GLU A 9 10.92 11.90 -14.36
N LEU A 10 11.83 11.89 -13.38
CA LEU A 10 12.04 10.76 -12.46
C LEU A 10 11.14 10.83 -11.21
N THR A 11 10.64 12.00 -10.82
CA THR A 11 9.83 12.22 -9.60
C THR A 11 8.33 11.92 -9.74
N VAL A 12 7.93 11.06 -10.68
CA VAL A 12 6.50 10.84 -11.01
C VAL A 12 5.71 10.17 -9.88
N ARG A 13 6.37 9.61 -8.86
CA ARG A 13 5.74 8.83 -7.79
C ARG A 13 6.46 8.98 -6.44
N PRO A 14 5.77 8.85 -5.29
CA PRO A 14 6.35 8.99 -3.95
C PRO A 14 7.57 8.08 -3.68
N LYS A 15 7.53 6.83 -4.17
CA LYS A 15 8.65 5.89 -4.06
C LYS A 15 9.93 6.42 -4.73
N ASN A 16 9.78 7.08 -5.88
CA ASN A 16 10.92 7.66 -6.60
C ASN A 16 11.51 8.86 -5.85
N ALA A 17 10.69 9.61 -5.09
CA ALA A 17 11.16 10.72 -4.26
C ALA A 17 12.12 10.26 -3.15
N GLN A 18 11.81 9.14 -2.48
CA GLN A 18 12.69 8.57 -1.45
C GLN A 18 14.02 8.06 -2.04
N GLU A 19 13.96 7.34 -3.16
CA GLU A 19 15.15 6.86 -3.88
C GLU A 19 16.02 8.02 -4.35
N LEU A 20 15.40 9.12 -4.80
CA LEU A 20 16.08 10.34 -5.21
C LEU A 20 16.75 11.06 -4.04
N LYS A 21 16.09 11.16 -2.87
CA LYS A 21 16.73 11.69 -1.64
C LYS A 21 17.97 10.87 -1.28
N GLY A 22 17.91 9.55 -1.37
CA GLY A 22 19.06 8.67 -1.18
C GLY A 22 20.21 8.97 -2.15
N LEU A 23 19.90 9.18 -3.43
CA LEU A 23 20.90 9.53 -4.44
C LEU A 23 21.56 10.88 -4.18
N ILE A 24 20.79 11.91 -3.84
CA ILE A 24 21.31 13.23 -3.47
C ILE A 24 22.31 13.10 -2.32
N LEU A 25 21.96 12.36 -1.26
CA LEU A 25 22.85 12.14 -0.12
C LEU A 25 24.15 11.42 -0.54
N GLN A 26 24.06 10.42 -1.44
CA GLN A 26 25.26 9.77 -1.97
C GLN A 26 26.15 10.75 -2.74
N LEU A 27 25.58 11.52 -3.65
CA LEU A 27 26.33 12.48 -4.46
C LEU A 27 26.97 13.58 -3.59
N ALA A 28 26.32 13.93 -2.48
CA ALA A 28 26.82 14.87 -1.49
C ALA A 28 28.12 14.37 -0.86
N ILE A 29 28.13 13.13 -0.36
CA ILE A 29 29.31 12.55 0.32
C ILE A 29 30.44 12.15 -0.64
N GLN A 30 30.18 12.15 -1.95
CA GLN A 30 31.19 11.97 -3.00
C GLN A 30 31.77 13.31 -3.49
N GLY A 31 31.30 14.45 -2.96
CA GLY A 31 31.74 15.79 -3.38
C GLY A 31 31.32 16.16 -4.80
N LYS A 32 30.34 15.44 -5.38
CA LYS A 32 29.86 15.66 -6.75
C LYS A 32 28.88 16.81 -6.84
N LEU A 33 28.09 17.06 -5.78
CA LEU A 33 27.14 18.19 -5.74
C LEU A 33 27.85 19.55 -5.70
N THR A 34 29.04 19.61 -5.10
CA THR A 34 29.84 20.84 -4.91
C THR A 34 31.05 20.93 -5.85
N ALA A 35 31.11 20.10 -6.89
CA ALA A 35 32.26 20.06 -7.81
C ALA A 35 32.55 21.40 -8.51
N ASN A 36 31.51 22.16 -8.88
CA ASN A 36 31.68 23.50 -9.46
C ASN A 36 32.08 24.52 -8.38
N TRP A 37 31.44 24.45 -7.21
CA TRP A 37 31.76 25.32 -6.08
C TRP A 37 33.24 25.22 -5.68
N ARG A 38 33.82 24.01 -5.69
CA ARG A 38 35.26 23.81 -5.43
C ARG A 38 36.16 24.52 -6.45
N LYS A 39 35.76 24.60 -7.72
CA LYS A 39 36.53 25.33 -8.75
C LYS A 39 36.51 26.84 -8.52
N GLU A 40 35.41 27.35 -7.98
CA GLU A 40 35.23 28.76 -7.64
C GLU A 40 35.90 29.15 -6.30
N ASN A 41 36.26 28.16 -5.47
CA ASN A 41 36.84 28.34 -4.14
C ASN A 41 38.11 27.49 -3.96
N PRO A 42 39.20 27.74 -4.72
CA PRO A 42 40.41 26.91 -4.69
C PRO A 42 41.23 27.07 -3.40
N ASP A 43 41.18 28.24 -2.75
CA ASP A 43 42.04 28.63 -1.64
C ASP A 43 41.45 28.30 -0.25
N ILE A 44 40.49 27.37 -0.19
CA ILE A 44 39.86 26.97 1.07
C ILE A 44 40.79 26.11 1.92
N GLU A 45 40.70 26.28 3.23
CA GLU A 45 41.44 25.47 4.20
C GLU A 45 41.11 23.97 3.98
N PRO A 46 42.12 23.08 3.83
CA PRO A 46 41.88 21.67 3.58
C PRO A 46 41.28 20.96 4.80
N ALA A 47 40.62 19.82 4.56
CA ALA A 47 40.01 19.02 5.62
C ALA A 47 41.02 18.51 6.65
N SER A 48 42.31 18.38 6.29
CA SER A 48 43.39 18.00 7.21
C SER A 48 43.54 18.98 8.38
N GLU A 49 43.43 20.28 8.13
CA GLU A 49 43.50 21.29 9.19
C GLU A 49 42.24 21.30 10.07
N LEU A 50 41.07 21.04 9.48
CA LEU A 50 39.84 20.83 10.25
C LEU A 50 39.99 19.63 11.20
N LEU A 51 40.49 18.48 10.72
CA LEU A 51 40.72 17.30 11.54
C LEU A 51 41.75 17.57 12.65
N ASN A 52 42.81 18.33 12.35
CA ASN A 52 43.78 18.77 13.37
C ASN A 52 43.13 19.61 14.47
N ARG A 53 42.21 20.53 14.12
CA ARG A 53 41.45 21.33 15.09
C ARG A 53 40.54 20.46 15.95
N ILE A 54 39.82 19.53 15.33
CA ILE A 54 38.96 18.56 16.03
C ILE A 54 39.75 17.76 17.05
N GLN A 55 40.90 17.22 16.66
CA GLN A 55 41.75 16.44 17.53
C GLN A 55 42.25 17.26 18.74
N LYS A 56 42.74 18.49 18.50
CA LYS A 56 43.20 19.40 19.57
C LYS A 56 42.09 19.73 20.56
N GLU A 57 40.89 20.05 20.06
CA GLU A 57 39.74 20.37 20.91
C GLU A 57 39.25 19.15 21.68
N LYS A 58 39.22 17.97 21.06
CA LYS A 58 38.89 16.70 21.73
C LYS A 58 39.88 16.39 22.87
N GLU A 59 41.18 16.58 22.64
CA GLU A 59 42.20 16.43 23.68
C GLU A 59 42.03 17.42 24.84
N GLN A 60 41.65 18.66 24.54
CA GLN A 60 41.37 19.68 25.55
C GLN A 60 40.15 19.30 26.40
N LEU A 61 39.06 18.86 25.79
CA LEU A 61 37.86 18.41 26.50
C LEU A 61 38.12 17.19 27.39
N VAL A 62 39.03 16.29 26.96
CA VAL A 62 39.49 15.16 27.79
C VAL A 62 40.29 15.65 29.00
N LYS A 63 41.21 16.61 28.81
CA LYS A 63 41.99 17.21 29.91
C LYS A 63 41.09 17.91 30.93
N GLU A 64 40.04 18.58 30.45
CA GLU A 64 39.02 19.24 31.27
C GLU A 64 38.02 18.26 31.92
N LYS A 65 38.13 16.94 31.65
CA LYS A 65 37.22 15.89 32.13
C LYS A 65 35.75 16.08 31.70
N LYS A 66 35.49 16.89 30.67
CA LYS A 66 34.17 17.07 30.06
C LYS A 66 33.75 15.83 29.27
N ILE A 67 34.73 15.16 28.63
CA ILE A 67 34.50 13.91 27.91
C ILE A 67 35.48 12.82 28.36
N LYS A 68 35.09 11.56 28.19
CA LYS A 68 35.96 10.41 28.50
C LYS A 68 36.94 10.18 27.35
N LYS A 69 38.19 9.84 27.69
CA LYS A 69 39.18 9.39 26.70
C LYS A 69 38.71 8.06 26.08
N GLU A 70 38.46 8.08 24.78
CA GLU A 70 38.14 6.88 24.01
C GLU A 70 39.41 6.08 23.72
N LYS A 71 39.28 4.74 23.59
CA LYS A 71 40.39 3.91 23.14
C LYS A 71 40.64 4.21 21.66
N ALA A 72 41.92 4.32 21.28
CA ALA A 72 42.29 4.42 19.87
C ALA A 72 41.68 3.23 19.11
N PHE A 73 41.01 3.54 17.99
CA PHE A 73 40.43 2.52 17.13
C PHE A 73 41.54 1.76 16.42
N ARG A 74 41.31 0.48 16.12
CA ARG A 74 42.20 -0.26 15.22
C ARG A 74 41.98 0.33 13.83
N ILE A 75 43.03 0.81 13.19
CA ILE A 75 42.99 1.15 11.77
C ILE A 75 42.67 -0.14 11.04
N LEU A 76 41.47 -0.22 10.46
CA LEU A 76 41.15 -1.23 9.47
C LEU A 76 41.82 -0.77 8.16
N ASP A 77 42.47 -1.68 7.42
CA ASP A 77 43.04 -1.42 6.09
C ASP A 77 41.92 -1.20 5.04
N ASP A 78 40.96 -0.34 5.38
CA ASP A 78 39.83 0.03 4.54
C ASP A 78 40.33 1.11 3.58
N LYS A 79 40.63 0.72 2.33
CA LYS A 79 40.89 1.68 1.25
C LYS A 79 39.58 2.46 0.97
N PRO A 80 39.66 3.78 0.68
CA PRO A 80 38.47 4.53 0.30
C PRO A 80 37.84 3.90 -0.95
N LEU A 81 36.52 3.72 -0.91
CA LEU A 81 35.73 3.06 -1.96
C LEU A 81 35.71 3.84 -3.29
N PHE A 82 36.12 5.11 -3.28
CA PHE A 82 36.20 5.97 -4.44
C PHE A 82 37.29 7.02 -4.24
N THR A 83 37.75 7.63 -5.34
CA THR A 83 38.74 8.71 -5.30
C THR A 83 38.13 9.95 -4.65
N LEU A 84 38.75 10.42 -3.57
CA LEU A 84 38.31 11.63 -2.88
C LEU A 84 38.68 12.87 -3.70
N PRO A 85 37.84 13.92 -3.67
CA PRO A 85 38.22 15.23 -4.17
C PRO A 85 39.52 15.76 -3.54
N ILE A 86 40.20 16.67 -4.24
CA ILE A 86 41.34 17.38 -3.66
C ILE A 86 40.89 18.12 -2.38
N ASN A 87 41.75 18.14 -1.36
CA ASN A 87 41.53 18.73 -0.04
C ASN A 87 40.48 18.03 0.85
N TRP A 88 39.92 16.90 0.41
CA TRP A 88 39.10 16.03 1.26
C TRP A 88 39.98 15.01 1.98
N GLU A 89 39.53 14.62 3.17
CA GLU A 89 40.22 13.64 4.00
C GLU A 89 39.32 12.46 4.33
N TYR A 90 39.99 11.34 4.59
CA TYR A 90 39.36 10.13 5.12
C TYR A 90 39.46 10.14 6.65
N SER A 91 38.38 9.80 7.35
CA SER A 91 38.37 9.70 8.82
C SER A 91 37.35 8.65 9.29
N TYR A 92 37.31 8.38 10.60
CA TYR A 92 36.26 7.57 11.22
C TYR A 92 35.21 8.45 11.88
N LEU A 93 33.96 7.99 11.94
CA LEU A 93 32.88 8.74 12.58
C LEU A 93 33.23 9.19 14.00
N GLY A 94 33.90 8.33 14.77
CA GLY A 94 34.32 8.63 16.14
C GLY A 94 35.39 9.70 16.28
N ASP A 95 36.14 10.01 15.22
CA ASP A 95 37.18 11.04 15.25
C ASP A 95 36.57 12.44 15.20
N LEU A 96 35.35 12.58 14.68
CA LEU A 96 34.68 13.87 14.47
C LEU A 96 34.07 14.48 15.73
N GLY A 97 34.13 13.79 16.86
CA GLY A 97 33.45 14.21 18.07
C GLY A 97 33.56 13.22 19.22
N TYR A 98 32.56 13.21 20.08
CA TYR A 98 32.47 12.27 21.19
C TYR A 98 31.10 11.58 21.21
N ALA A 99 31.10 10.31 21.63
CA ALA A 99 29.90 9.49 21.53
C ALA A 99 29.48 8.83 22.84
N GLN A 100 28.17 8.77 23.03
CA GLN A 100 27.54 8.09 24.16
C GLN A 100 26.40 7.18 23.72
N THR A 101 26.17 6.12 24.48
CA THR A 101 25.01 5.24 24.30
C THR A 101 24.01 5.59 25.39
N GLY A 102 22.72 5.63 25.04
CA GLY A 102 21.66 5.86 26.00
C GLY A 102 21.61 4.80 27.11
N THR A 103 20.79 5.05 28.11
CA THR A 103 20.60 4.14 29.25
C THR A 103 19.18 4.27 29.76
N THR A 104 18.62 3.14 30.22
CA THR A 104 17.25 3.11 30.75
C THR A 104 17.31 3.02 32.27
N PRO A 105 16.85 4.05 33.00
CA PRO A 105 16.70 3.97 34.45
C PRO A 105 15.79 2.80 34.85
N PRO A 106 15.93 2.24 36.06
CA PRO A 106 15.09 1.12 36.49
C PRO A 106 13.59 1.42 36.34
N THR A 107 12.91 0.69 35.44
CA THR A 107 11.47 0.84 35.14
C THR A 107 10.58 0.56 36.35
N LYS A 108 11.07 -0.27 37.29
CA LYS A 108 10.37 -0.61 38.54
C LYS A 108 10.27 0.54 39.53
N ASN A 109 11.04 1.62 39.38
CA ASN A 109 10.96 2.79 40.24
C ASN A 109 10.28 3.94 39.48
N PRO A 110 8.99 4.21 39.74
CA PRO A 110 8.23 5.25 39.05
C PRO A 110 8.82 6.65 39.22
N ASN A 111 9.52 6.93 40.32
CA ASN A 111 10.13 8.24 40.56
C ASN A 111 11.21 8.60 39.53
N ASN A 112 11.72 7.63 38.76
CA ASN A 112 12.64 7.89 37.66
C ASN A 112 11.95 8.51 36.44
N TYR A 113 10.63 8.42 36.35
CA TYR A 113 9.87 8.82 35.17
C TYR A 113 9.00 10.03 35.52
N GLY A 114 8.85 10.94 34.56
CA GLY A 114 8.17 12.21 34.74
C GLY A 114 8.29 13.04 33.48
N SER A 115 8.15 14.36 33.56
CA SER A 115 8.17 15.26 32.39
C SER A 115 9.33 16.25 32.38
N PHE A 116 10.38 16.01 33.18
CA PHE A 116 11.52 16.92 33.29
C PHE A 116 12.35 16.96 32.00
N ILE A 117 12.63 15.80 31.41
CA ILE A 117 13.35 15.71 30.14
C ILE A 117 12.78 14.59 29.25
N PRO A 118 12.56 14.80 27.94
CA PRO A 118 12.05 13.75 27.06
C PRO A 118 12.97 12.52 27.04
N PHE A 119 12.35 11.33 27.07
CA PHE A 119 13.08 10.06 27.00
C PHE A 119 12.79 9.35 25.67
N LEU A 120 13.76 9.35 24.77
CA LEU A 120 13.61 8.85 23.41
C LEU A 120 13.91 7.34 23.32
N GLY A 121 13.05 6.62 22.61
CA GLY A 121 13.30 5.27 22.11
C GLY A 121 13.33 5.20 20.58
N PRO A 122 13.55 4.01 19.99
CA PRO A 122 13.64 3.85 18.53
C PRO A 122 12.42 4.33 17.74
N ALA A 123 11.22 4.27 18.33
CA ALA A 123 9.99 4.73 17.69
C ALA A 123 9.96 6.25 17.49
N ASN A 124 10.70 7.00 18.30
CA ASN A 124 10.71 8.46 18.30
C ASN A 124 11.67 9.07 17.26
N ILE A 125 12.50 8.26 16.61
CA ILE A 125 13.53 8.72 15.68
C ILE A 125 13.20 8.25 14.27
N SER A 126 13.07 9.20 13.34
CA SER A 126 12.99 8.96 11.91
C SER A 126 14.01 9.82 11.15
N ASN A 127 14.27 9.49 9.87
CA ASN A 127 15.21 10.28 9.07
C ASN A 127 14.68 11.67 8.70
N SER A 128 13.37 11.89 8.77
CA SER A 128 12.71 13.17 8.45
C SER A 128 12.42 14.01 9.69
N SER A 129 12.05 13.39 10.80
CA SER A 129 11.64 14.08 12.04
C SER A 129 12.03 13.31 13.31
N MET A 130 11.93 13.99 14.45
CA MET A 130 11.88 13.34 15.76
C MET A 130 10.61 13.73 16.50
N GLU A 131 10.07 12.76 17.22
CA GLU A 131 8.92 12.93 18.09
C GLU A 131 9.39 13.01 19.54
N TYR A 132 9.08 14.10 20.22
CA TYR A 132 9.44 14.28 21.63
C TYR A 132 8.24 13.90 22.49
N PRO A 133 8.29 12.77 23.22
CA PRO A 133 7.21 12.40 24.10
C PRO A 133 7.07 13.40 25.26
N LEU A 134 5.83 13.61 25.72
CA LEU A 134 5.54 14.41 26.91
C LEU A 134 6.05 13.72 28.19
N ASP A 135 5.93 12.40 28.22
CA ASP A 135 6.49 11.56 29.26
C ASP A 135 7.97 11.25 28.97
N GLY A 136 8.78 11.27 30.01
CA GLY A 136 10.22 11.10 29.93
C GLY A 136 10.83 10.75 31.27
N LEU A 137 11.98 11.34 31.59
CA LEU A 137 12.63 11.16 32.88
C LEU A 137 12.29 12.32 33.82
N SER A 138 12.21 12.03 35.11
CA SER A 138 12.28 13.04 36.17
C SER A 138 13.73 13.50 36.39
N GLU A 139 13.94 14.49 37.25
CA GLU A 139 15.30 14.86 37.70
C GLU A 139 16.04 13.67 38.36
N GLU A 140 15.35 12.84 39.14
CA GLU A 140 15.94 11.64 39.74
C GLU A 140 16.28 10.60 38.68
N GLY A 141 15.42 10.44 37.68
CA GLY A 141 15.64 9.57 36.54
C GLY A 141 16.86 9.98 35.73
N LEU A 142 17.02 11.28 35.46
CA LEU A 142 18.15 11.80 34.70
C LEU A 142 19.49 11.53 35.37
N LYS A 143 19.56 11.56 36.72
CA LYS A 143 20.79 11.19 37.47
C LYS A 143 21.23 9.74 37.21
N LYS A 144 20.29 8.86 36.83
CA LYS A 144 20.52 7.45 36.44
C LYS A 144 20.54 7.28 34.90
N GLY A 145 20.10 8.32 34.20
CA GLY A 145 20.06 8.47 32.75
C GLY A 145 21.34 9.06 32.19
N ARG A 146 21.26 9.59 30.97
CA ARG A 146 22.31 10.43 30.37
C ARG A 146 21.67 11.64 29.73
N LEU A 147 22.17 12.81 30.08
CA LEU A 147 21.83 14.04 29.37
C LEU A 147 22.48 14.00 27.98
N ILE A 148 21.67 14.24 26.97
CA ILE A 148 22.09 14.46 25.59
C ILE A 148 21.71 15.89 25.26
N GLU A 149 22.73 16.71 25.12
CA GLU A 149 22.57 18.12 24.77
C GLU A 149 21.95 18.25 23.38
N VAL A 150 21.16 19.30 23.19
CA VAL A 150 20.67 19.74 21.89
C VAL A 150 21.80 19.76 20.85
N ASN A 151 21.46 19.52 19.58
CA ASN A 151 22.41 19.54 18.45
C ASN A 151 23.39 18.34 18.43
N SER A 152 22.92 17.18 18.86
CA SER A 152 23.60 15.88 18.80
C SER A 152 22.93 14.94 17.80
N LEU A 153 23.71 14.20 17.03
CA LEU A 153 23.20 13.17 16.13
C LEU A 153 22.85 11.92 16.91
N MET A 154 21.62 11.45 16.78
CA MET A 154 21.12 10.22 17.42
C MET A 154 20.84 9.17 16.34
N MET A 155 21.32 7.93 16.52
CA MET A 155 21.08 6.81 15.61
C MET A 155 20.60 5.57 16.36
N VAL A 156 19.51 4.97 15.87
CA VAL A 156 19.03 3.67 16.32
C VAL A 156 20.00 2.59 15.86
N CYS A 157 20.51 1.78 16.79
CA CYS A 157 21.57 0.80 16.55
C CYS A 157 21.15 -0.66 16.83
N ILE A 158 19.89 -0.90 17.25
CA ILE A 158 19.37 -2.22 17.62
C ILE A 158 17.96 -2.43 17.06
N GLY A 159 17.73 -3.57 16.40
CA GLY A 159 16.42 -4.03 15.93
C GLY A 159 16.12 -3.64 14.48
N GLY A 160 14.89 -3.88 14.04
CA GLY A 160 14.47 -3.67 12.63
C GLY A 160 14.51 -2.22 12.15
N SER A 161 14.64 -1.24 13.05
CA SER A 161 14.77 0.19 12.73
C SER A 161 16.22 0.70 12.78
N MET A 162 17.20 -0.20 12.85
CA MET A 162 18.62 0.14 12.83
C MET A 162 18.98 1.03 11.64
N GLY A 163 19.78 2.06 11.89
CA GLY A 163 20.21 3.05 10.90
C GLY A 163 19.37 4.33 10.85
N LYS A 164 18.13 4.34 11.39
CA LYS A 164 17.36 5.58 11.50
C LYS A 164 18.11 6.61 12.36
N CYS A 165 18.32 7.81 11.84
CA CYS A 165 19.05 8.85 12.56
C CYS A 165 18.56 10.27 12.28
N ASN A 166 18.68 11.13 13.28
CA ASN A 166 18.36 12.56 13.20
C ASN A 166 19.09 13.36 14.29
N VAL A 167 19.00 14.70 14.24
CA VAL A 167 19.70 15.62 15.15
C VAL A 167 18.73 16.25 16.13
N ASN A 168 18.87 15.99 17.42
CA ASN A 168 17.94 16.52 18.43
C ASN A 168 17.93 18.06 18.47
N THR A 169 16.73 18.61 18.65
CA THR A 169 16.46 20.06 18.70
C THR A 169 16.17 20.57 20.11
N LYS A 170 16.25 19.67 21.11
CA LYS A 170 16.11 19.93 22.54
C LYS A 170 17.02 18.99 23.31
N ASP A 171 17.34 19.34 24.55
CA ASP A 171 17.98 18.42 25.48
C ASP A 171 17.09 17.20 25.73
N VAL A 172 17.67 16.01 25.68
CA VAL A 172 16.94 14.73 25.81
C VAL A 172 17.74 13.71 26.61
N SER A 173 17.08 12.62 26.97
CA SER A 173 17.72 11.35 27.34
C SER A 173 17.21 10.27 26.38
N CYS A 174 17.91 9.13 26.27
CA CYS A 174 17.44 8.04 25.42
C CYS A 174 17.82 6.66 25.97
N ASN A 175 17.14 5.64 25.45
CA ASN A 175 17.35 4.26 25.86
C ASN A 175 18.64 3.64 25.27
N GLN A 176 18.98 2.43 25.70
CA GLN A 176 20.22 1.74 25.31
C GLN A 176 20.31 1.30 23.85
N GLN A 177 19.25 1.46 23.06
CA GLN A 177 19.24 1.10 21.64
C GLN A 177 19.78 2.21 20.75
N ILE A 178 20.05 3.39 21.31
CA ILE A 178 20.44 4.59 20.57
C ILE A 178 21.87 4.96 20.94
N ASN A 179 22.70 5.11 19.91
CA ASN A 179 24.01 5.76 20.02
C ASN A 179 23.88 7.23 19.59
N VAL A 180 24.65 8.08 20.25
CA VAL A 180 24.64 9.53 20.05
C VAL A 180 26.07 9.98 19.77
N LEU A 181 26.23 10.90 18.82
CA LEU A 181 27.47 11.59 18.49
C LEU A 181 27.24 13.09 18.56
N THR A 182 28.07 13.79 19.33
CA THR A 182 28.15 15.25 19.32
C THR A 182 29.43 15.64 18.59
N THR A 183 29.31 16.46 17.54
CA THR A 183 30.46 16.82 16.69
C THR A 183 31.25 17.97 17.28
N ILE A 184 32.54 17.98 16.99
CA ILE A 184 33.47 19.06 17.31
C ILE A 184 33.82 19.74 15.98
N CYS A 185 33.75 21.08 15.93
CA CYS A 185 34.02 21.94 14.76
C CYS A 185 33.19 21.70 13.48
N SER A 186 32.79 20.46 13.16
CA SER A 186 32.02 20.10 11.96
C SER A 186 30.52 20.35 12.15
N PRO A 187 29.80 20.91 11.16
CA PRO A 187 28.35 21.07 11.23
C PRO A 187 27.65 19.72 11.39
N ILE A 188 26.86 19.56 12.45
CA ILE A 188 26.15 18.30 12.73
C ILE A 188 25.22 17.88 11.58
N GLU A 189 24.67 18.85 10.84
CA GLU A 189 23.82 18.60 9.67
C GLU A 189 24.59 17.92 8.52
N TYR A 190 25.89 18.22 8.34
CA TYR A 190 26.71 17.49 7.37
C TYR A 190 26.88 16.03 7.82
N ILE A 191 27.12 15.80 9.11
CA ILE A 191 27.24 14.43 9.63
C ILE A 191 25.90 13.69 9.57
N LYS A 192 24.77 14.39 9.72
CA LYS A 192 23.44 13.81 9.45
C LYS A 192 23.32 13.34 8.00
N ILE A 193 23.75 14.16 7.03
CA ILE A 193 23.77 13.80 5.61
C ILE A 193 24.62 12.55 5.37
N VAL A 194 25.82 12.49 5.97
CA VAL A 194 26.70 11.32 5.89
C VAL A 194 26.00 10.09 6.45
N CYS A 195 25.46 10.17 7.66
CA CYS A 195 24.81 9.04 8.30
C CYS A 195 23.54 8.57 7.60
N GLN A 196 22.81 9.46 6.92
CA GLN A 196 21.62 9.10 6.14
C GLN A 196 21.93 8.60 4.72
N SER A 197 23.19 8.71 4.26
CA SER A 197 23.60 8.28 2.92
C SER A 197 23.47 6.76 2.72
N PRO A 198 23.16 6.29 1.50
CA PRO A 198 23.11 4.85 1.20
C PRO A 198 24.39 4.10 1.57
N TYR A 199 25.56 4.70 1.32
CA TYR A 199 26.85 4.15 1.73
C TYR A 199 26.94 3.90 3.24
N PHE A 200 26.67 4.92 4.06
CA PHE A 200 26.79 4.78 5.51
C PHE A 200 25.78 3.77 6.07
N GLN A 201 24.55 3.78 5.54
CA GLN A 201 23.52 2.81 5.92
C GLN A 201 23.97 1.39 5.58
N LYS A 202 24.59 1.16 4.42
CA LYS A 202 25.16 -0.14 4.07
C LYS A 202 26.24 -0.58 5.06
N GLU A 203 27.18 0.30 5.41
CA GLU A 203 28.22 0.00 6.41
C GLU A 203 27.64 -0.35 7.79
N VAL A 204 26.56 0.33 8.21
CA VAL A 204 25.84 0.00 9.46
C VAL A 204 25.33 -1.44 9.43
N TRP A 205 24.70 -1.84 8.33
CA TRP A 205 24.14 -3.18 8.18
C TRP A 205 25.23 -4.25 8.03
N ASP A 206 26.25 -4.02 7.20
CA ASP A 206 27.34 -4.97 6.94
C ASP A 206 28.18 -5.24 8.21
N ARG A 207 28.32 -4.24 9.10
CA ARG A 207 29.06 -4.37 10.37
C ARG A 207 28.20 -4.88 11.52
N SER A 208 26.88 -4.98 11.34
CA SER A 208 25.94 -5.44 12.36
C SER A 208 26.10 -6.93 12.67
N THR A 209 25.52 -7.36 13.80
CA THR A 209 25.53 -8.76 14.26
C THR A 209 24.15 -9.18 14.72
N GLY A 210 23.84 -10.47 14.65
CA GLY A 210 22.55 -11.03 15.07
C GLY A 210 21.54 -11.07 13.92
N SER A 211 20.96 -12.25 13.68
CA SER A 211 20.01 -12.45 12.57
C SER A 211 18.58 -12.02 12.93
N ALA A 212 18.06 -12.43 14.10
CA ALA A 212 16.69 -12.09 14.52
C ALA A 212 16.54 -10.65 15.03
N THR A 213 17.59 -10.11 15.68
CA THR A 213 17.63 -8.75 16.21
C THR A 213 18.98 -8.11 15.86
N PRO A 214 19.12 -7.54 14.66
CA PRO A 214 20.38 -6.97 14.21
C PRO A 214 20.83 -5.83 15.12
N MET A 215 22.14 -5.77 15.37
CA MET A 215 22.74 -4.82 16.29
C MET A 215 24.13 -4.40 15.82
N ILE A 216 24.39 -3.11 15.80
CA ILE A 216 25.73 -2.53 15.71
C ILE A 216 26.11 -1.93 17.05
N ASN A 217 27.22 -2.40 17.64
CA ASN A 217 27.70 -1.83 18.90
C ASN A 217 28.39 -0.48 18.66
N LYS A 218 28.49 0.35 19.71
CA LYS A 218 29.08 1.70 19.63
C LYS A 218 30.48 1.70 19.03
N SER A 219 31.33 0.73 19.38
CA SER A 219 32.71 0.68 18.89
C SER A 219 32.76 0.45 17.38
N LYS A 220 31.97 -0.49 16.85
CA LYS A 220 31.87 -0.73 15.40
C LYS A 220 31.26 0.46 14.67
N TRP A 221 30.23 1.09 15.25
CA TRP A 221 29.57 2.26 14.68
C TRP A 221 30.52 3.46 14.54
N LEU A 222 31.35 3.74 15.56
CA LEU A 222 32.34 4.81 15.50
C LEU A 222 33.49 4.54 14.53
N GLN A 223 33.73 3.27 14.18
CA GLN A 223 34.72 2.83 13.19
C GLN A 223 34.19 2.81 11.76
N ILE A 224 32.95 3.27 11.51
CA ILE A 224 32.46 3.42 10.15
C ILE A 224 33.27 4.54 9.46
N PRO A 225 33.86 4.28 8.29
CA PRO A 225 34.60 5.30 7.56
C PRO A 225 33.70 6.39 7.00
N VAL A 226 34.19 7.62 7.05
CA VAL A 226 33.48 8.83 6.60
C VAL A 226 34.43 9.74 5.82
N PHE A 227 33.86 10.52 4.92
CA PHE A 227 34.59 11.41 4.01
C PHE A 227 34.37 12.86 4.43
N ILE A 228 35.48 13.57 4.66
CA ILE A 228 35.48 14.88 5.30
C ILE A 228 35.93 15.95 4.31
N PRO A 229 35.03 16.83 3.87
CA PRO A 229 35.35 18.03 3.11
C PRO A 229 35.94 19.11 4.04
N PRO A 230 36.58 20.14 3.45
CA PRO A 230 36.78 21.43 4.10
C PRO A 230 35.53 21.98 4.81
N LEU A 231 35.71 22.72 5.90
CA LEU A 231 34.60 23.22 6.72
C LEU A 231 33.59 24.06 5.93
N GLU A 232 34.07 24.96 5.07
CA GLU A 232 33.19 25.80 4.24
C GLU A 232 32.45 24.97 3.18
N GLU A 233 33.09 23.93 2.64
CA GLU A 233 32.41 23.01 1.71
C GLU A 233 31.33 22.19 2.42
N GLN A 234 31.54 21.75 3.66
CA GLN A 234 30.49 21.07 4.44
C GLN A 234 29.23 21.94 4.58
N LYS A 235 29.40 23.25 4.83
CA LYS A 235 28.28 24.20 4.90
C LYS A 235 27.57 24.32 3.56
N GLU A 236 28.32 24.41 2.46
CA GLU A 236 27.72 24.49 1.12
C GLU A 236 27.00 23.18 0.75
N ILE A 237 27.57 22.01 1.06
CA ILE A 237 26.90 20.71 0.87
C ILE A 237 25.56 20.69 1.60
N VAL A 238 25.55 21.11 2.88
CA VAL A 238 24.30 21.16 3.69
C VAL A 238 23.27 22.08 3.02
N LYS A 239 23.70 23.24 2.52
CA LYS A 239 22.82 24.19 1.82
C LYS A 239 22.25 23.60 0.53
N VAL A 240 23.10 23.00 -0.32
CA VAL A 240 22.67 22.39 -1.59
C VAL A 240 21.71 21.22 -1.35
N VAL A 241 22.02 20.32 -0.41
CA VAL A 241 21.15 19.18 -0.07
C VAL A 241 19.80 19.67 0.46
N LYS A 242 19.77 20.68 1.34
CA LYS A 242 18.52 21.28 1.83
C LYS A 242 17.66 21.85 0.70
N THR A 243 18.27 22.55 -0.25
CA THR A 243 17.55 23.09 -1.43
C THR A 243 16.96 21.95 -2.27
N LEU A 244 17.76 20.95 -2.62
CA LEU A 244 17.30 19.82 -3.44
C LEU A 244 16.21 19.01 -2.72
N PHE A 245 16.32 18.79 -1.41
CA PHE A 245 15.30 18.09 -0.64
C PHE A 245 13.97 18.84 -0.64
N LYS A 246 14.00 20.17 -0.50
CA LYS A 246 12.81 21.02 -0.58
C LYS A 246 12.16 20.94 -1.97
N GLU A 247 12.95 20.94 -3.04
CA GLU A 247 12.43 20.76 -4.40
C GLU A 247 11.79 19.38 -4.59
N VAL A 248 12.43 18.31 -4.09
CA VAL A 248 11.86 16.95 -4.13
C VAL A 248 10.53 16.88 -3.37
N GLU A 249 10.44 17.48 -2.19
CA GLU A 249 9.20 17.53 -1.40
C GLU A 249 8.07 18.29 -2.10
N GLN A 250 8.40 19.42 -2.74
CA GLN A 250 7.43 20.17 -3.53
C GLN A 250 6.92 19.37 -4.75
N LEU A 251 7.82 18.68 -5.46
CA LEU A 251 7.45 17.83 -6.59
C LEU A 251 6.60 16.63 -6.16
N GLU A 252 6.91 16.02 -5.02
CA GLU A 252 6.13 14.94 -4.42
C GLU A 252 4.71 15.41 -4.07
N GLN A 253 4.58 16.56 -3.41
CA GLN A 253 3.28 17.14 -3.06
C GLN A 253 2.45 17.46 -4.31
N LEU A 254 3.02 18.14 -5.30
CA LEU A 254 2.34 18.45 -6.56
C LEU A 254 1.88 17.17 -7.29
N THR A 255 2.66 16.09 -7.19
CA THR A 255 2.31 14.80 -7.78
C THR A 255 1.09 14.19 -7.08
N VAL A 256 1.07 14.19 -5.75
CA VAL A 256 -0.07 13.69 -4.95
C VAL A 256 -1.34 14.50 -5.25
N GLU A 257 -1.24 15.83 -5.27
CA GLU A 257 -2.37 16.73 -5.58
C GLU A 257 -2.90 16.49 -7.00
N ARG A 258 -2.01 16.34 -8.00
CA ARG A 258 -2.40 16.03 -9.38
C ARG A 258 -3.11 14.68 -9.50
N ILE A 259 -2.66 13.65 -8.78
CA ILE A 259 -3.30 12.33 -8.77
C ILE A 259 -4.70 12.45 -8.16
N SER A 260 -4.82 13.08 -6.98
CA SER A 260 -6.12 13.27 -6.30
C SER A 260 -7.11 14.04 -7.18
N LEU A 261 -6.70 15.18 -7.75
CA LEU A 261 -7.57 16.01 -8.59
C LEU A 261 -8.07 15.23 -9.82
N LYS A 262 -7.21 14.38 -10.38
CA LYS A 262 -7.54 13.53 -11.52
C LYS A 262 -8.51 12.42 -11.12
N GLU A 263 -8.31 11.79 -9.97
CA GLU A 263 -9.25 10.78 -9.45
C GLU A 263 -10.64 11.39 -9.20
N ASP A 264 -10.70 12.57 -8.58
CA ASP A 264 -11.96 13.30 -8.35
C ASP A 264 -12.65 13.68 -9.67
N PHE A 265 -11.87 14.16 -10.64
CA PHE A 265 -12.39 14.49 -11.96
C PHE A 265 -12.95 13.26 -12.68
N VAL A 266 -12.21 12.15 -12.70
CA VAL A 266 -12.65 10.90 -13.34
C VAL A 266 -13.89 10.34 -12.65
N ALA A 267 -13.94 10.36 -11.32
CA ALA A 267 -15.12 9.93 -10.57
C ALA A 267 -16.35 10.78 -10.93
N SER A 268 -16.19 12.11 -11.03
CA SER A 268 -17.25 13.02 -11.44
C SER A 268 -17.72 12.75 -12.88
N ALA A 269 -16.80 12.66 -13.85
CA ALA A 269 -17.12 12.40 -15.25
C ALA A 269 -17.84 11.05 -15.43
N LEU A 270 -17.35 10.00 -14.76
CA LEU A 270 -17.98 8.69 -14.78
C LEU A 270 -19.37 8.69 -14.13
N ASN A 271 -19.59 9.48 -13.08
CA ASN A 271 -20.93 9.63 -12.49
C ASN A 271 -21.88 10.34 -13.46
N GLN A 272 -21.43 11.33 -14.22
CA GLN A 272 -22.27 12.03 -15.20
C GLN A 272 -22.75 11.13 -16.36
N LEU A 273 -21.97 10.11 -16.73
CA LEU A 273 -22.44 9.06 -17.66
C LEU A 273 -23.71 8.36 -17.15
N THR A 274 -23.84 8.22 -15.82
CA THR A 274 -24.96 7.53 -15.18
C THR A 274 -26.18 8.42 -14.93
N THR A 275 -26.09 9.74 -15.09
CA THR A 275 -27.16 10.66 -14.66
C THR A 275 -27.94 11.37 -15.77
N ASN A 276 -27.36 11.75 -16.93
CA ASN A 276 -28.12 12.12 -18.17
C ASN A 276 -27.28 12.66 -19.35
N ASN A 277 -25.97 12.94 -19.21
CA ASN A 277 -25.14 13.53 -20.30
C ASN A 277 -24.15 12.52 -20.92
N ALA A 278 -24.60 11.30 -21.18
CA ALA A 278 -23.70 10.19 -21.49
C ALA A 278 -22.84 10.41 -22.76
N ASN A 279 -23.39 11.00 -23.81
CA ASN A 279 -22.70 11.11 -25.10
C ASN A 279 -21.58 12.15 -25.11
N GLN A 280 -21.81 13.32 -24.49
CA GLN A 280 -20.79 14.39 -24.42
C GLN A 280 -19.65 13.98 -23.49
N GLU A 281 -19.99 13.47 -22.30
CA GLU A 281 -19.01 13.03 -21.31
C GLU A 281 -18.20 11.83 -21.83
N TRP A 282 -18.83 10.92 -22.57
CA TRP A 282 -18.11 9.80 -23.20
C TRP A 282 -17.13 10.28 -24.28
N ALA A 283 -17.53 11.22 -25.15
CA ALA A 283 -16.65 11.77 -26.17
C ALA A 283 -15.40 12.42 -25.56
N PHE A 284 -15.57 13.17 -24.47
CA PHE A 284 -14.46 13.78 -23.73
C PHE A 284 -13.56 12.73 -23.06
N LEU A 285 -14.15 11.75 -22.36
CA LEU A 285 -13.40 10.65 -21.75
C LEU A 285 -12.62 9.84 -22.78
N GLN A 286 -13.17 9.66 -23.98
CA GLN A 286 -12.52 8.94 -25.06
C GLN A 286 -11.26 9.65 -25.56
N GLU A 287 -11.30 10.98 -25.71
CA GLU A 287 -10.14 11.79 -26.14
C GLU A 287 -8.97 11.68 -25.15
N HIS A 288 -9.28 11.59 -23.86
CA HIS A 288 -8.29 11.57 -22.78
C HIS A 288 -8.16 10.20 -22.09
N PHE A 289 -8.67 9.14 -22.71
CA PHE A 289 -8.87 7.84 -22.06
C PHE A 289 -7.59 7.27 -21.46
N LYS A 290 -6.51 7.21 -22.25
CA LYS A 290 -5.20 6.73 -21.78
C LYS A 290 -4.57 7.61 -20.71
N SER A 291 -4.88 8.90 -20.73
CA SER A 291 -4.43 9.81 -19.67
C SER A 291 -5.18 9.50 -18.38
N PHE A 292 -6.50 9.39 -18.41
CA PHE A 292 -7.32 9.19 -17.20
C PHE A 292 -7.18 7.80 -16.56
N PHE A 293 -7.09 6.74 -17.37
CA PHE A 293 -7.07 5.35 -16.90
C PHE A 293 -5.66 4.76 -16.85
N ASN A 294 -4.70 5.51 -16.31
CA ASN A 294 -3.32 5.06 -16.08
C ASN A 294 -2.98 4.81 -14.60
N GLU A 295 -3.98 4.86 -13.71
CA GLU A 295 -3.88 4.51 -12.30
C GLU A 295 -4.96 3.48 -11.95
N THR A 296 -4.62 2.52 -11.09
CA THR A 296 -5.49 1.38 -10.76
C THR A 296 -6.82 1.82 -10.13
N ALA A 297 -6.83 2.91 -9.36
CA ALA A 297 -8.04 3.46 -8.74
C ALA A 297 -9.07 3.90 -9.79
N ASN A 298 -8.64 4.60 -10.85
CA ASN A 298 -9.52 5.06 -11.92
C ASN A 298 -10.07 3.90 -12.74
N ILE A 299 -9.27 2.85 -12.97
CA ILE A 299 -9.74 1.65 -13.69
C ILE A 299 -10.78 0.90 -12.86
N LYS A 300 -10.58 0.79 -11.54
CA LYS A 300 -11.60 0.24 -10.64
C LYS A 300 -12.91 1.03 -10.71
N LYS A 301 -12.84 2.36 -10.71
CA LYS A 301 -14.02 3.21 -10.86
C LYS A 301 -14.71 3.00 -12.23
N LEU A 302 -13.93 2.84 -13.30
CA LEU A 302 -14.47 2.51 -14.62
C LEU A 302 -15.27 1.21 -14.60
N ARG A 303 -14.76 0.14 -13.96
CA ARG A 303 -15.49 -1.14 -13.83
C ARG A 303 -16.83 -0.96 -13.12
N GLU A 304 -16.85 -0.24 -12.02
CA GLU A 304 -18.08 0.07 -11.27
C GLU A 304 -19.09 0.81 -12.17
N THR A 305 -18.63 1.81 -12.92
CA THR A 305 -19.47 2.57 -13.83
C THR A 305 -19.97 1.73 -15.00
N VAL A 306 -19.16 0.83 -15.56
CA VAL A 306 -19.58 -0.11 -16.60
C VAL A 306 -20.74 -0.97 -16.11
N LEU A 307 -20.63 -1.56 -14.91
CA LEU A 307 -21.70 -2.34 -14.31
C LEU A 307 -22.96 -1.49 -14.07
N GLN A 308 -22.79 -0.26 -13.57
CA GLN A 308 -23.93 0.64 -13.34
C GLN A 308 -24.66 0.99 -14.64
N LEU A 309 -23.93 1.29 -15.71
CA LEU A 309 -24.50 1.57 -17.03
C LEU A 309 -25.19 0.34 -17.63
N ALA A 310 -24.66 -0.86 -17.35
CA ALA A 310 -25.23 -2.13 -17.79
C ALA A 310 -26.61 -2.36 -17.15
N VAL A 311 -26.71 -2.25 -15.83
CA VAL A 311 -27.95 -2.50 -15.09
C VAL A 311 -29.01 -1.42 -15.27
N GLN A 312 -28.61 -0.23 -15.73
CA GLN A 312 -29.51 0.86 -16.15
C GLN A 312 -29.97 0.74 -17.61
N GLY A 313 -29.49 -0.27 -18.36
CA GLY A 313 -29.84 -0.48 -19.77
C GLY A 313 -29.30 0.60 -20.72
N LYS A 314 -28.28 1.34 -20.28
CA LYS A 314 -27.63 2.41 -21.06
C LYS A 314 -26.65 1.86 -22.07
N LEU A 315 -25.97 0.74 -21.75
CA LEU A 315 -25.04 0.09 -22.68
C LEU A 315 -25.74 -0.51 -23.91
N THR A 316 -27.03 -0.79 -23.84
CA THR A 316 -27.82 -1.45 -24.90
C THR A 316 -28.89 -0.55 -25.52
N ALA A 317 -28.83 0.76 -25.31
CA ALA A 317 -29.78 1.71 -25.93
C ALA A 317 -29.87 1.55 -27.47
N ASP A 318 -28.72 1.51 -28.16
CA ASP A 318 -28.67 1.29 -29.61
C ASP A 318 -29.14 -0.11 -30.03
N TRP A 319 -28.94 -1.10 -29.15
CA TRP A 319 -29.41 -2.46 -29.41
C TRP A 319 -30.94 -2.51 -29.35
N ARG A 320 -31.56 -1.86 -28.35
CA ARG A 320 -33.02 -1.77 -28.24
C ARG A 320 -33.65 -1.07 -29.43
N ALA A 321 -33.05 0.02 -29.91
CA ALA A 321 -33.52 0.74 -31.09
C ALA A 321 -33.52 -0.13 -32.37
N LYS A 322 -32.67 -1.15 -32.44
CA LYS A 322 -32.56 -2.09 -33.59
C LYS A 322 -33.38 -3.36 -33.42
N ASN A 323 -33.87 -3.67 -32.22
CA ASN A 323 -34.56 -4.91 -31.88
C ASN A 323 -35.94 -4.61 -31.27
N THR A 324 -36.78 -3.85 -31.98
CA THR A 324 -38.10 -3.41 -31.50
C THR A 324 -39.11 -4.54 -31.31
N ASP A 325 -38.91 -5.66 -32.00
CA ASP A 325 -39.79 -6.84 -31.94
C ASP A 325 -39.47 -7.76 -30.75
N THR A 326 -38.54 -7.36 -29.88
CA THR A 326 -38.14 -8.15 -28.71
C THR A 326 -39.28 -8.25 -27.71
N GLU A 327 -39.49 -9.44 -27.16
CA GLU A 327 -40.49 -9.69 -26.12
C GLU A 327 -40.28 -8.79 -24.89
N ASP A 328 -41.33 -8.14 -24.41
CA ASP A 328 -41.28 -7.31 -23.20
C ASP A 328 -40.99 -8.14 -21.94
N ALA A 329 -40.17 -7.62 -21.03
CA ALA A 329 -39.75 -8.35 -19.82
C ALA A 329 -40.92 -8.72 -18.89
N SER A 330 -42.07 -8.04 -18.97
CA SER A 330 -43.29 -8.44 -18.25
C SER A 330 -43.85 -9.78 -18.74
N VAL A 331 -43.64 -10.14 -20.01
CA VAL A 331 -44.01 -11.45 -20.57
C VAL A 331 -43.03 -12.52 -20.08
N LEU A 332 -41.74 -12.21 -20.08
CA LEU A 332 -40.69 -13.06 -19.50
C LEU A 332 -41.00 -13.43 -18.04
N LEU A 333 -41.37 -12.44 -17.21
CA LEU A 333 -41.76 -12.70 -15.82
C LEU A 333 -42.99 -13.61 -15.69
N LYS A 334 -43.97 -13.51 -16.60
CA LYS A 334 -45.13 -14.42 -16.62
C LYS A 334 -44.70 -15.84 -16.96
N HIS A 335 -43.78 -16.01 -17.91
CA HIS A 335 -43.22 -17.32 -18.23
C HIS A 335 -42.49 -17.92 -17.01
N ILE A 336 -41.69 -17.13 -16.29
CA ILE A 336 -41.01 -17.57 -15.06
C ILE A 336 -42.01 -17.97 -13.98
N GLN A 337 -43.08 -17.19 -13.80
CA GLN A 337 -44.14 -17.53 -12.84
C GLN A 337 -44.84 -18.86 -13.19
N LYS A 338 -45.11 -19.10 -14.48
CA LYS A 338 -45.70 -20.34 -14.97
C LYS A 338 -44.76 -21.54 -14.77
N GLU A 339 -43.49 -21.39 -15.10
CA GLU A 339 -42.44 -22.40 -14.87
C GLU A 339 -42.37 -22.78 -13.39
N LYS A 340 -42.30 -21.78 -12.50
CA LYS A 340 -42.29 -22.01 -11.05
C LYS A 340 -43.54 -22.70 -10.54
N ALA A 341 -44.72 -22.28 -11.01
CA ALA A 341 -45.97 -22.93 -10.63
C ALA A 341 -45.96 -24.42 -11.01
N GLN A 342 -45.40 -24.76 -12.17
CA GLN A 342 -45.23 -26.14 -12.61
C GLN A 342 -44.21 -26.90 -11.73
N LEU A 343 -43.04 -26.30 -11.43
CA LEU A 343 -42.05 -26.91 -10.53
C LEU A 343 -42.56 -27.16 -9.11
N ILE A 344 -43.42 -26.27 -8.59
CA ILE A 344 -44.11 -26.45 -7.30
C ILE A 344 -45.11 -27.61 -7.38
N LYS A 345 -45.90 -27.68 -8.45
CA LYS A 345 -46.85 -28.77 -8.70
C LYS A 345 -46.14 -30.13 -8.78
N ASP A 346 -44.97 -30.15 -9.40
CA ASP A 346 -44.11 -31.32 -9.54
C ASP A 346 -43.29 -31.62 -8.26
N LYS A 347 -43.47 -30.84 -7.19
CA LYS A 347 -42.75 -30.95 -5.90
C LYS A 347 -41.22 -30.84 -6.01
N LYS A 348 -40.72 -30.24 -7.08
CA LYS A 348 -39.29 -30.00 -7.30
C LYS A 348 -38.77 -28.81 -6.50
N ILE A 349 -39.64 -27.82 -6.24
CA ILE A 349 -39.33 -26.65 -5.41
C ILE A 349 -40.45 -26.40 -4.39
N LYS A 350 -40.11 -25.74 -3.29
CA LYS A 350 -41.06 -25.40 -2.22
C LYS A 350 -41.78 -24.09 -2.55
N LYS A 351 -43.05 -23.98 -2.16
CA LYS A 351 -43.81 -22.73 -2.26
C LYS A 351 -43.30 -21.73 -1.22
N GLU A 352 -42.82 -20.59 -1.69
CA GLU A 352 -42.34 -19.52 -0.82
C GLU A 352 -43.46 -18.56 -0.40
N LYS A 353 -43.24 -17.85 0.70
CA LYS A 353 -44.13 -16.77 1.14
C LYS A 353 -44.01 -15.59 0.18
N ALA A 354 -45.15 -15.04 -0.24
CA ALA A 354 -45.16 -13.86 -1.08
C ALA A 354 -44.58 -12.64 -0.34
N LEU A 355 -43.67 -11.92 -1.01
CA LEU A 355 -43.14 -10.64 -0.54
C LEU A 355 -44.08 -9.47 -0.88
N PRO A 356 -43.96 -8.33 -0.17
CA PRO A 356 -44.70 -7.12 -0.50
C PRO A 356 -44.47 -6.67 -1.95
N LYS A 357 -45.52 -6.07 -2.54
CA LYS A 357 -45.41 -5.42 -3.86
C LYS A 357 -44.37 -4.30 -3.79
N ILE A 358 -43.68 -4.08 -4.90
CA ILE A 358 -42.70 -3.00 -5.06
C ILE A 358 -43.46 -1.67 -5.02
N THR A 359 -43.06 -0.76 -4.14
CA THR A 359 -43.62 0.59 -4.07
C THR A 359 -42.79 1.58 -4.90
N LYS A 360 -43.35 2.76 -5.19
CA LYS A 360 -42.63 3.80 -5.95
C LYS A 360 -41.38 4.30 -5.23
N ASP A 361 -41.42 4.37 -3.90
CA ASP A 361 -40.31 4.86 -3.08
C ASP A 361 -39.10 3.91 -3.06
N GLU A 362 -39.30 2.64 -3.43
CA GLU A 362 -38.23 1.65 -3.51
C GLU A 362 -37.49 1.68 -4.86
N ILE A 363 -38.06 2.31 -5.89
CA ILE A 363 -37.51 2.32 -7.24
C ILE A 363 -36.28 3.25 -7.28
N PRO A 364 -35.06 2.73 -7.54
CA PRO A 364 -33.85 3.56 -7.46
C PRO A 364 -33.66 4.51 -8.64
N TYR A 365 -34.16 4.12 -9.82
CA TYR A 365 -34.07 4.87 -11.07
C TYR A 365 -35.11 4.41 -12.08
N GLU A 366 -35.37 5.25 -13.08
CA GLU A 366 -36.26 4.93 -14.21
C GLU A 366 -35.63 3.87 -15.11
N LEU A 367 -36.43 2.88 -15.49
CA LEU A 367 -36.00 1.83 -16.41
C LEU A 367 -36.28 2.22 -17.86
N PRO A 368 -35.49 1.69 -18.81
CA PRO A 368 -35.84 1.81 -20.21
C PRO A 368 -37.16 1.09 -20.55
N GLU A 369 -37.78 1.49 -21.66
CA GLU A 369 -38.94 0.79 -22.21
C GLU A 369 -38.60 -0.69 -22.48
N GLY A 370 -39.55 -1.58 -22.15
CA GLY A 370 -39.38 -3.03 -22.26
C GLY A 370 -38.84 -3.72 -21.00
N TRP A 371 -38.35 -2.96 -20.02
CA TRP A 371 -37.77 -3.50 -18.77
C TRP A 371 -38.76 -3.43 -17.60
N VAL A 372 -38.54 -4.28 -16.60
CA VAL A 372 -39.41 -4.34 -15.41
C VAL A 372 -38.61 -4.56 -14.14
N TRP A 373 -38.98 -3.87 -13.06
CA TRP A 373 -38.49 -4.17 -11.72
C TRP A 373 -39.19 -5.41 -11.15
N CYS A 374 -38.42 -6.35 -10.61
CA CYS A 374 -38.93 -7.48 -9.84
C CYS A 374 -38.14 -7.67 -8.54
N ARG A 375 -38.71 -8.40 -7.58
CA ARG A 375 -37.97 -8.88 -6.40
C ARG A 375 -37.05 -10.01 -6.84
N PHE A 376 -35.89 -10.17 -6.20
CA PHE A 376 -34.97 -11.27 -6.49
C PHE A 376 -35.68 -12.63 -6.36
N GLN A 377 -36.58 -12.75 -5.38
CA GLN A 377 -37.48 -13.90 -5.23
C GLN A 377 -38.20 -14.31 -6.52
N ASN A 378 -38.60 -13.37 -7.37
CA ASN A 378 -39.39 -13.64 -8.56
C ASN A 378 -38.62 -14.48 -9.58
N ILE A 379 -37.29 -14.42 -9.61
CA ILE A 379 -36.43 -15.13 -10.58
C ILE A 379 -35.68 -16.33 -9.99
N ILE A 380 -35.78 -16.58 -8.67
CA ILE A 380 -35.10 -17.68 -7.97
C ILE A 380 -35.93 -18.98 -7.96
N ASN A 381 -35.37 -20.09 -8.42
CA ASN A 381 -36.01 -21.41 -8.32
C ASN A 381 -35.82 -22.05 -6.94
N GLU A 382 -34.62 -21.96 -6.36
CA GLU A 382 -34.31 -22.56 -5.06
C GLU A 382 -33.18 -21.81 -4.35
N VAL A 383 -33.27 -21.73 -3.01
CA VAL A 383 -32.16 -21.28 -2.14
C VAL A 383 -31.73 -22.43 -1.24
N LYS A 384 -30.45 -22.80 -1.29
CA LYS A 384 -29.84 -23.81 -0.41
C LYS A 384 -28.85 -23.17 0.56
N GLY A 385 -28.95 -23.55 1.82
CA GLY A 385 -27.96 -23.18 2.84
C GLY A 385 -26.77 -24.13 2.84
N GLY A 386 -25.63 -23.63 3.31
CA GLY A 386 -24.46 -24.46 3.57
C GLY A 386 -24.32 -24.95 5.00
N GLY A 387 -23.30 -25.77 5.22
CA GLY A 387 -22.97 -26.37 6.50
C GLY A 387 -21.48 -26.66 6.62
N THR A 388 -20.97 -26.64 7.85
CA THR A 388 -19.59 -27.02 8.15
C THR A 388 -19.60 -28.37 8.86
N PRO A 389 -19.09 -29.44 8.24
CA PRO A 389 -18.86 -30.71 8.94
C PRO A 389 -18.00 -30.49 10.19
N SER A 390 -18.15 -31.34 11.21
CA SER A 390 -17.39 -31.18 12.44
C SER A 390 -15.88 -31.25 12.17
N LYS A 391 -15.15 -30.15 12.42
CA LYS A 391 -13.68 -30.12 12.30
C LYS A 391 -12.95 -31.04 13.28
N ARG A 392 -13.66 -31.57 14.28
CA ARG A 392 -13.11 -32.54 15.24
C ARG A 392 -13.07 -33.96 14.68
N ASN A 393 -13.86 -34.24 13.64
CA ASN A 393 -13.81 -35.53 12.96
C ASN A 393 -13.03 -35.39 11.65
N SER A 394 -11.78 -35.84 11.64
CA SER A 394 -10.92 -35.76 10.46
C SER A 394 -11.42 -36.63 9.29
N SER A 395 -12.24 -37.67 9.53
CA SER A 395 -12.79 -38.50 8.44
C SER A 395 -13.76 -37.73 7.52
N PHE A 396 -14.25 -36.57 7.95
CA PHE A 396 -15.15 -35.72 7.17
C PHE A 396 -14.43 -34.81 6.18
N TRP A 397 -13.11 -34.68 6.28
CA TRP A 397 -12.31 -33.70 5.54
C TRP A 397 -11.31 -34.39 4.60
N ASP A 398 -10.69 -33.62 3.72
CA ASP A 398 -9.68 -34.08 2.75
C ASP A 398 -10.19 -35.17 1.79
N GLY A 399 -11.49 -35.12 1.48
CA GLY A 399 -12.13 -35.98 0.49
C GLY A 399 -12.05 -35.42 -0.93
N ASN A 400 -13.00 -35.84 -1.78
CA ASN A 400 -13.07 -35.45 -3.19
C ASN A 400 -14.20 -34.45 -3.50
N LEU A 401 -15.01 -34.06 -2.51
CA LEU A 401 -16.11 -33.11 -2.72
C LEU A 401 -15.64 -31.69 -2.41
N PRO A 402 -15.62 -30.77 -3.39
CA PRO A 402 -15.26 -29.37 -3.15
C PRO A 402 -16.12 -28.74 -2.06
N TRP A 403 -15.51 -28.00 -1.14
CA TRP A 403 -16.21 -27.30 -0.07
C TRP A 403 -15.80 -25.82 -0.05
N ALA A 404 -16.70 -24.97 -0.53
CA ALA A 404 -16.44 -23.55 -0.69
C ALA A 404 -16.78 -22.76 0.58
N SER A 405 -15.91 -21.81 0.89
CA SER A 405 -16.03 -20.87 2.00
C SER A 405 -15.92 -19.42 1.50
N VAL A 406 -16.10 -18.45 2.39
CA VAL A 406 -15.93 -17.02 2.07
C VAL A 406 -14.53 -16.70 1.51
N LYS A 407 -13.51 -17.54 1.79
CA LYS A 407 -12.14 -17.38 1.26
C LYS A 407 -12.04 -17.70 -0.22
N ASP A 408 -12.95 -18.53 -0.73
CA ASP A 408 -12.98 -18.97 -2.12
C ASP A 408 -13.76 -17.97 -3.00
N LEU A 409 -14.67 -17.19 -2.39
CA LEU A 409 -15.32 -16.04 -3.00
C LEU A 409 -14.37 -14.82 -2.96
N LYS A 410 -13.34 -14.86 -3.79
CA LYS A 410 -12.53 -13.69 -4.16
C LYS A 410 -13.32 -12.80 -5.14
N ASP A 411 -12.74 -11.71 -5.64
CA ASP A 411 -13.37 -10.86 -6.68
C ASP A 411 -13.41 -11.52 -8.07
N PHE A 412 -13.54 -12.84 -8.13
CA PHE A 412 -13.66 -13.61 -9.36
C PHE A 412 -15.13 -13.90 -9.67
N ARG A 413 -15.51 -13.74 -10.94
CA ARG A 413 -16.85 -14.08 -11.44
C ARG A 413 -17.18 -15.56 -11.26
N TYR A 414 -16.20 -16.44 -11.45
CA TYR A 414 -16.38 -17.89 -11.45
C TYR A 414 -15.70 -18.58 -10.28
N LEU A 415 -16.43 -19.50 -9.63
CA LEU A 415 -15.90 -20.45 -8.68
C LEU A 415 -15.58 -21.76 -9.40
N GLU A 416 -14.30 -21.95 -9.71
CA GLU A 416 -13.78 -23.11 -10.47
C GLU A 416 -13.01 -24.10 -9.60
N LYS A 417 -12.64 -23.72 -8.37
CA LYS A 417 -11.93 -24.55 -7.40
C LYS A 417 -12.19 -24.07 -5.97
N THR A 418 -12.03 -24.97 -5.01
CA THR A 418 -12.08 -24.66 -3.57
C THR A 418 -10.74 -24.98 -2.91
N GLN A 419 -10.44 -24.30 -1.81
CA GLN A 419 -9.26 -24.62 -0.99
C GLN A 419 -9.43 -25.93 -0.22
N ASP A 420 -10.63 -26.16 0.30
CA ASP A 420 -10.93 -27.29 1.17
C ASP A 420 -11.88 -28.28 0.47
N PHE A 421 -11.83 -29.52 0.93
CA PHE A 421 -12.65 -30.63 0.43
C PHE A 421 -13.23 -31.43 1.60
N ILE A 422 -14.39 -32.03 1.38
CA ILE A 422 -15.05 -32.93 2.34
C ILE A 422 -15.25 -34.31 1.72
N THR A 423 -15.43 -35.32 2.58
CA THR A 423 -15.77 -36.68 2.17
C THR A 423 -17.29 -36.83 1.99
N GLN A 424 -17.72 -37.91 1.34
CA GLN A 424 -19.14 -38.28 1.28
C GLN A 424 -19.72 -38.46 2.69
N GLU A 425 -18.94 -39.07 3.59
CA GLU A 425 -19.31 -39.23 5.00
C GLU A 425 -19.56 -37.87 5.67
N GLY A 426 -18.70 -36.87 5.41
CA GLY A 426 -18.86 -35.52 5.91
C GLY A 426 -20.08 -34.78 5.36
N LEU A 427 -20.43 -35.03 4.09
CA LEU A 427 -21.66 -34.51 3.48
C LEU A 427 -22.90 -35.14 4.15
N ASP A 428 -22.93 -36.46 4.28
CA ASP A 428 -24.10 -37.20 4.80
C ASP A 428 -24.35 -36.94 6.29
N ASN A 429 -23.31 -36.62 7.06
CA ASN A 429 -23.37 -36.39 8.51
C ASN A 429 -23.29 -34.91 8.90
N SER A 430 -23.59 -33.99 7.99
CA SER A 430 -23.62 -32.55 8.28
C SER A 430 -24.82 -31.86 7.62
N SER A 431 -24.96 -30.55 7.85
CA SER A 431 -25.94 -29.71 7.16
C SER A 431 -25.44 -29.19 5.80
N ALA A 432 -24.31 -29.70 5.30
CA ALA A 432 -23.81 -29.35 3.98
C ALA A 432 -24.75 -29.89 2.89
N ASN A 433 -24.85 -29.16 1.78
CA ASN A 433 -25.65 -29.57 0.64
C ASN A 433 -24.78 -29.58 -0.61
N LEU A 434 -24.97 -30.58 -1.47
CA LEU A 434 -24.36 -30.58 -2.80
C LEU A 434 -25.11 -29.60 -3.71
N ILE A 435 -24.37 -28.65 -4.25
CA ILE A 435 -24.85 -27.58 -5.11
C ILE A 435 -24.45 -27.90 -6.57
N PRO A 436 -25.41 -27.94 -7.50
CA PRO A 436 -25.13 -28.17 -8.91
C PRO A 436 -24.38 -26.96 -9.53
N ILE A 437 -23.74 -27.17 -10.67
CA ILE A 437 -23.11 -26.09 -11.46
C ILE A 437 -24.13 -25.02 -11.85
N ASN A 438 -23.65 -23.82 -12.17
CA ASN A 438 -24.45 -22.67 -12.59
C ASN A 438 -25.48 -22.21 -11.54
N SER A 439 -25.07 -22.20 -10.27
CA SER A 439 -25.76 -21.52 -9.17
C SER A 439 -24.99 -20.26 -8.77
N LEU A 440 -25.70 -19.26 -8.26
CA LEU A 440 -25.08 -18.12 -7.61
C LEU A 440 -24.70 -18.50 -6.18
N ILE A 441 -23.42 -18.39 -5.84
CA ILE A 441 -22.92 -18.59 -4.48
C ILE A 441 -22.73 -17.22 -3.84
N ILE A 442 -23.59 -16.90 -2.89
CA ILE A 442 -23.72 -15.58 -2.27
C ILE A 442 -23.27 -15.62 -0.82
N CYS A 443 -22.43 -14.66 -0.44
CA CYS A 443 -22.01 -14.49 0.94
C CYS A 443 -23.04 -13.68 1.74
N THR A 444 -23.57 -14.28 2.80
CA THR A 444 -24.61 -13.68 3.65
C THR A 444 -24.11 -13.24 5.02
N ARG A 445 -22.86 -13.56 5.37
CA ARG A 445 -22.20 -13.22 6.65
C ARG A 445 -20.70 -13.02 6.45
N MET A 446 -20.04 -12.18 7.26
CA MET A 446 -18.57 -11.99 7.28
C MET A 446 -17.91 -11.43 6.00
N GLY A 447 -18.64 -11.31 4.89
CA GLY A 447 -18.14 -10.77 3.62
C GLY A 447 -19.27 -10.40 2.67
N LEU A 448 -20.21 -9.57 3.16
CA LEU A 448 -21.41 -9.16 2.42
C LEU A 448 -21.05 -8.53 1.07
N GLY A 449 -21.90 -8.74 0.07
CA GLY A 449 -21.68 -8.29 -1.31
C GLY A 449 -20.81 -9.22 -2.16
N LYS A 450 -20.16 -10.23 -1.55
CA LYS A 450 -19.44 -11.26 -2.31
C LYS A 450 -20.40 -12.24 -2.97
N ILE A 451 -20.16 -12.52 -4.24
CA ILE A 451 -20.93 -13.43 -5.08
C ILE A 451 -20.00 -14.12 -6.08
N SER A 452 -20.33 -15.34 -6.51
CA SER A 452 -19.67 -16.04 -7.63
C SER A 452 -20.64 -16.99 -8.32
N ILE A 453 -20.35 -17.38 -9.55
CA ILE A 453 -21.06 -18.43 -10.28
C ILE A 453 -20.23 -19.69 -10.22
N ASN A 454 -20.75 -20.79 -9.67
CA ASN A 454 -19.98 -22.03 -9.60
C ASN A 454 -19.95 -22.76 -10.96
N LYS A 455 -18.73 -23.10 -11.41
CA LYS A 455 -18.49 -23.90 -12.63
C LYS A 455 -18.17 -25.36 -12.32
N ILE A 456 -18.01 -25.69 -11.05
CA ILE A 456 -17.90 -27.06 -10.53
C ILE A 456 -19.04 -27.36 -9.55
N PRO A 457 -19.52 -28.61 -9.46
CA PRO A 457 -20.37 -29.03 -8.35
C PRO A 457 -19.60 -28.80 -7.04
N THR A 458 -20.25 -28.21 -6.05
CA THR A 458 -19.59 -27.85 -4.79
C THR A 458 -20.54 -28.00 -3.62
N THR A 459 -19.98 -28.13 -2.43
CA THR A 459 -20.66 -27.88 -1.16
C THR A 459 -20.24 -26.50 -0.65
N ILE A 460 -20.98 -25.92 0.29
CA ILE A 460 -20.74 -24.56 0.79
C ILE A 460 -20.82 -24.50 2.32
N ASN A 461 -20.10 -23.58 2.95
CA ASN A 461 -20.15 -23.35 4.40
C ASN A 461 -21.42 -22.60 4.86
N GLN A 462 -21.62 -22.45 6.19
CA GLN A 462 -22.82 -21.83 6.77
C GLN A 462 -22.99 -20.33 6.47
N ASP A 463 -21.94 -19.64 6.03
CA ASP A 463 -21.97 -18.19 5.74
C ASP A 463 -22.44 -17.91 4.31
N LEU A 464 -22.47 -18.94 3.46
CA LEU A 464 -22.86 -18.87 2.06
C LEU A 464 -24.28 -19.39 1.84
N LYS A 465 -24.91 -18.90 0.78
CA LYS A 465 -26.15 -19.42 0.20
C LYS A 465 -25.94 -19.72 -1.27
N ALA A 466 -26.45 -20.84 -1.73
CA ALA A 466 -26.53 -21.16 -3.15
C ALA A 466 -27.92 -20.82 -3.66
N VAL A 467 -28.00 -20.06 -4.74
CA VAL A 467 -29.23 -19.59 -5.35
C VAL A 467 -29.29 -20.11 -6.79
N SER A 468 -30.26 -20.97 -7.07
CA SER A 468 -30.58 -21.43 -8.42
C SER A 468 -31.60 -20.48 -9.05
N LEU A 469 -31.37 -20.06 -10.28
CA LEU A 469 -32.26 -19.17 -11.02
C LEU A 469 -33.17 -19.95 -12.00
N SER A 470 -34.20 -19.29 -12.51
CA SER A 470 -34.94 -19.77 -13.70
C SER A 470 -34.03 -19.81 -14.91
N ASN A 471 -34.27 -20.76 -15.82
CA ASN A 471 -33.54 -20.85 -17.09
C ASN A 471 -33.91 -19.73 -18.08
N GLN A 472 -34.87 -18.87 -17.73
CA GLN A 472 -35.31 -17.73 -18.54
C GLN A 472 -34.62 -16.42 -18.14
N VAL A 473 -33.64 -16.48 -17.24
CA VAL A 473 -32.75 -15.36 -16.94
C VAL A 473 -31.31 -15.77 -17.17
N ASP A 474 -30.52 -14.83 -17.67
CA ASP A 474 -29.08 -15.02 -17.81
C ASP A 474 -28.41 -14.86 -16.44
N ILE A 475 -27.69 -15.89 -16.00
CA ILE A 475 -27.06 -15.90 -14.67
C ILE A 475 -25.94 -14.88 -14.54
N GLU A 476 -25.22 -14.58 -15.63
CA GLU A 476 -24.15 -13.58 -15.63
C GLU A 476 -24.71 -12.17 -15.53
N PHE A 477 -25.84 -11.90 -16.19
CA PHE A 477 -26.55 -10.64 -16.03
C PHE A 477 -26.98 -10.41 -14.57
N ILE A 478 -27.55 -11.43 -13.92
CA ILE A 478 -27.95 -11.35 -12.51
C ILE A 478 -26.74 -11.22 -11.58
N TYR A 479 -25.61 -11.87 -11.89
CA TYR A 479 -24.36 -11.67 -11.18
C TYR A 479 -23.89 -10.20 -11.28
N ASP A 480 -23.89 -9.63 -12.48
CA ASP A 480 -23.48 -8.25 -12.74
C ASP A 480 -24.38 -7.25 -11.99
N GLN A 481 -25.69 -7.49 -11.98
CA GLN A 481 -26.63 -6.66 -11.21
C GLN A 481 -26.49 -6.82 -9.69
N TYR A 482 -26.19 -8.01 -9.20
CA TYR A 482 -25.93 -8.20 -7.77
C TYR A 482 -24.69 -7.40 -7.32
N LYS A 483 -23.66 -7.32 -8.17
CA LYS A 483 -22.43 -6.57 -7.87
C LYS A 483 -22.65 -5.05 -7.76
N THR A 484 -23.75 -4.50 -8.27
CA THR A 484 -24.09 -3.09 -8.11
C THR A 484 -24.89 -2.79 -6.84
N LEU A 485 -25.31 -3.82 -6.08
CA LEU A 485 -26.12 -3.63 -4.88
C LEU A 485 -25.27 -3.14 -3.70
N SER A 486 -25.76 -2.11 -3.01
CA SER A 486 -25.22 -1.68 -1.72
C SER A 486 -25.81 -2.52 -0.60
N ILE A 487 -25.06 -3.52 -0.15
CA ILE A 487 -25.51 -4.49 0.87
C ILE A 487 -24.90 -4.16 2.22
N THR A 488 -25.74 -3.74 3.17
CA THR A 488 -25.36 -3.51 4.56
C THR A 488 -25.92 -4.62 5.44
N GLY A 489 -25.11 -5.09 6.40
CA GLY A 489 -25.50 -6.15 7.33
C GLY A 489 -25.90 -5.62 8.68
N SER A 490 -26.75 -6.36 9.38
CA SER A 490 -27.10 -6.12 10.78
C SER A 490 -26.53 -7.21 11.68
N GLY A 491 -26.21 -6.89 12.95
CA GLY A 491 -25.71 -7.84 13.95
C GLY A 491 -24.67 -7.26 14.92
N MET A 492 -24.70 -7.68 16.19
CA MET A 492 -23.81 -7.15 17.25
C MET A 492 -22.38 -7.70 17.22
N THR A 493 -22.17 -8.92 16.68
CA THR A 493 -20.85 -9.60 16.67
C THR A 493 -20.41 -10.00 15.26
N VAL A 494 -21.36 -10.33 14.37
CA VAL A 494 -21.13 -10.63 12.96
C VAL A 494 -22.24 -9.98 12.15
N SER A 495 -21.91 -9.03 11.28
CA SER A 495 -22.86 -8.43 10.35
C SER A 495 -23.26 -9.46 9.28
N GLY A 496 -24.56 -9.61 9.07
CA GLY A 496 -25.12 -10.49 8.04
C GLY A 496 -26.44 -9.97 7.48
N ILE A 497 -26.94 -10.62 6.43
CA ILE A 497 -28.27 -10.39 5.89
C ILE A 497 -29.15 -11.63 6.09
N LYS A 498 -30.44 -11.39 6.36
CA LYS A 498 -31.43 -12.46 6.46
C LYS A 498 -31.83 -12.95 5.08
N GLN A 499 -32.40 -14.15 5.00
CA GLN A 499 -32.88 -14.68 3.72
C GLN A 499 -34.01 -13.82 3.15
N GLU A 500 -34.91 -13.29 3.99
CA GLU A 500 -35.98 -12.41 3.54
C GLU A 500 -35.45 -11.10 2.93
N GLU A 501 -34.36 -10.56 3.48
CA GLU A 501 -33.67 -9.38 2.93
C GLU A 501 -33.05 -9.70 1.57
N LEU A 502 -32.34 -10.84 1.45
CA LEU A 502 -31.77 -11.31 0.19
C LEU A 502 -32.85 -11.46 -0.89
N LEU A 503 -33.95 -12.14 -0.57
CA LEU A 503 -35.06 -12.36 -1.50
C LEU A 503 -35.78 -11.05 -1.90
N GLY A 504 -35.70 -10.03 -1.04
CA GLY A 504 -36.35 -8.73 -1.20
C GLY A 504 -35.63 -7.73 -2.10
N PHE A 505 -34.36 -7.98 -2.46
CA PHE A 505 -33.60 -7.09 -3.35
C PHE A 505 -34.30 -6.87 -4.68
N LEU A 506 -34.15 -5.68 -5.24
CA LEU A 506 -34.75 -5.30 -6.51
C LEU A 506 -33.78 -5.57 -7.66
N PHE A 507 -34.30 -6.22 -8.70
CA PHE A 507 -33.59 -6.51 -9.93
C PHE A 507 -34.38 -5.93 -11.11
N ALA A 508 -33.71 -5.13 -11.93
CA ALA A 508 -34.25 -4.61 -13.18
C ALA A 508 -34.01 -5.66 -14.26
N ILE A 509 -35.09 -6.22 -14.79
CA ILE A 509 -35.05 -7.34 -15.72
C ILE A 509 -35.36 -6.82 -17.12
N PRO A 510 -34.40 -6.93 -18.07
CA PRO A 510 -34.63 -6.78 -19.50
C PRO A 510 -35.24 -8.05 -20.10
N PRO A 511 -35.68 -8.00 -21.37
CA PRO A 511 -35.86 -9.19 -22.19
C PRO A 511 -34.62 -10.09 -22.21
N LEU A 512 -34.81 -11.42 -22.34
CA LEU A 512 -33.70 -12.39 -22.25
C LEU A 512 -32.59 -12.15 -23.29
N GLU A 513 -32.96 -11.82 -24.54
CA GLU A 513 -31.97 -11.54 -25.58
C GLU A 513 -31.19 -10.25 -25.30
N GLU A 514 -31.82 -9.26 -24.67
CA GLU A 514 -31.10 -8.05 -24.24
C GLU A 514 -30.16 -8.35 -23.07
N GLN A 515 -30.55 -9.21 -22.11
CA GLN A 515 -29.66 -9.65 -21.02
C GLN A 515 -28.33 -10.20 -21.57
N LYS A 516 -28.40 -11.08 -22.58
CA LYS A 516 -27.22 -11.63 -23.24
C LYS A 516 -26.38 -10.55 -23.94
N ALA A 517 -27.03 -9.63 -24.64
CA ALA A 517 -26.36 -8.50 -25.29
C ALA A 517 -25.66 -7.57 -24.28
N ILE A 518 -26.25 -7.37 -23.10
CA ILE A 518 -25.63 -6.62 -22.00
C ILE A 518 -24.38 -7.35 -21.51
N VAL A 519 -24.48 -8.65 -21.21
CA VAL A 519 -23.37 -9.47 -20.71
C VAL A 519 -22.20 -9.48 -21.69
N GLU A 520 -22.47 -9.61 -22.99
CA GLU A 520 -21.44 -9.54 -24.03
C GLU A 520 -20.68 -8.19 -23.99
N LYS A 521 -21.40 -7.07 -23.90
CA LYS A 521 -20.79 -5.74 -23.80
C LYS A 521 -20.01 -5.54 -22.51
N VAL A 522 -20.54 -5.99 -21.37
CA VAL A 522 -19.86 -5.93 -20.07
C VAL A 522 -18.57 -6.72 -20.12
N ASN A 523 -18.60 -7.96 -20.63
CA ASN A 523 -17.42 -8.81 -20.74
C ASN A 523 -16.34 -8.17 -21.63
N ALA A 524 -16.72 -7.57 -22.77
CA ALA A 524 -15.79 -6.85 -23.63
C ALA A 524 -15.14 -5.65 -22.92
N LEU A 525 -15.93 -4.82 -22.23
CA LEU A 525 -15.43 -3.65 -21.49
C LEU A 525 -14.57 -4.04 -20.28
N MET A 526 -14.92 -5.13 -19.58
CA MET A 526 -14.13 -5.67 -18.48
C MET A 526 -12.77 -6.21 -18.97
N GLY A 527 -12.73 -6.87 -20.13
CA GLY A 527 -11.46 -7.30 -20.76
C GLY A 527 -10.55 -6.13 -21.16
N LEU A 528 -11.13 -5.00 -21.59
CA LEU A 528 -10.37 -3.75 -21.78
C LEU A 528 -9.82 -3.23 -20.45
N CYS A 529 -10.60 -3.26 -19.37
CA CYS A 529 -10.13 -2.87 -18.04
C CYS A 529 -8.98 -3.77 -17.56
N ASP A 530 -9.07 -5.09 -17.79
CA ASP A 530 -8.00 -6.05 -17.46
C ASP A 530 -6.69 -5.68 -18.21
N SER A 531 -6.80 -5.35 -19.49
CA SER A 531 -5.67 -4.96 -20.33
C SER A 531 -5.02 -3.67 -19.84
N LEU A 532 -5.82 -2.66 -19.46
CA LEU A 532 -5.34 -1.39 -18.90
C LEU A 532 -4.62 -1.61 -17.57
N GLU A 533 -5.17 -2.44 -16.67
CA GLU A 533 -4.54 -2.75 -15.38
C GLU A 533 -3.16 -3.39 -15.60
N HIS A 534 -3.05 -4.28 -16.59
CA HIS A 534 -1.78 -4.90 -16.95
C HIS A 534 -0.77 -3.90 -17.51
N GLU A 535 -1.18 -3.03 -18.43
CA GLU A 535 -0.33 -1.95 -18.98
C GLU A 535 0.18 -1.00 -17.89
N VAL A 536 -0.72 -0.61 -16.98
CA VAL A 536 -0.37 0.23 -15.83
C VAL A 536 0.69 -0.47 -15.00
N GLN A 537 0.47 -1.73 -14.62
CA GLN A 537 1.42 -2.51 -13.81
C GLN A 537 2.80 -2.59 -14.48
N GLN A 538 2.86 -2.94 -15.76
CA GLN A 538 4.12 -3.00 -16.51
C GLN A 538 4.86 -1.66 -16.53
N SER A 539 4.13 -0.56 -16.72
CA SER A 539 4.72 0.80 -16.69
C SER A 539 5.33 1.13 -15.34
N GLN A 540 4.67 0.74 -14.22
CA GLN A 540 5.22 0.96 -12.88
C GLN A 540 6.50 0.15 -12.66
N GLU A 541 6.48 -1.12 -13.09
CA GLU A 541 7.63 -2.01 -12.98
C GLU A 541 8.82 -1.49 -13.81
N HIS A 542 8.57 -1.04 -15.05
CA HIS A 542 9.60 -0.47 -15.91
C HIS A 542 10.21 0.81 -15.33
N SER A 543 9.37 1.72 -14.81
CA SER A 543 9.86 2.94 -14.15
C SER A 543 10.74 2.63 -12.94
N ALA A 544 10.34 1.65 -12.11
CA ALA A 544 11.13 1.21 -10.97
C ALA A 544 12.46 0.58 -11.40
N GLN A 545 12.47 -0.25 -12.45
CA GLN A 545 13.69 -0.85 -13.00
C GLN A 545 14.64 0.19 -13.61
N LEU A 546 14.10 1.18 -14.32
CA LEU A 546 14.88 2.29 -14.87
C LEU A 546 15.52 3.10 -13.75
N MET A 547 14.77 3.42 -12.70
CA MET A 547 15.29 4.13 -11.53
C MET A 547 16.40 3.31 -10.86
N GLN A 548 16.18 2.01 -10.62
CA GLN A 548 17.21 1.12 -10.09
C GLN A 548 18.45 1.01 -10.99
N SER A 549 18.28 1.02 -12.30
CA SER A 549 19.39 0.96 -13.26
C SER A 549 20.18 2.26 -13.27
N CYS A 550 19.51 3.41 -13.26
CA CYS A 550 20.13 4.74 -13.12
C CYS A 550 20.92 4.81 -11.81
N LEU A 551 20.31 4.39 -10.70
CA LEU A 551 20.97 4.28 -9.41
C LEU A 551 22.21 3.39 -9.52
N ARG A 552 22.10 2.19 -10.07
CA ARG A 552 23.23 1.26 -10.24
C ARG A 552 24.36 1.87 -11.07
N VAL A 553 24.07 2.55 -12.18
CA VAL A 553 25.10 3.23 -12.98
C VAL A 553 25.82 4.31 -12.16
N VAL A 554 25.09 5.08 -11.35
CA VAL A 554 25.69 6.09 -10.46
C VAL A 554 26.50 5.44 -9.33
N PHE A 555 26.10 4.27 -8.83
CA PHE A 555 26.75 3.57 -7.73
C PHE A 555 27.92 2.64 -8.15
N GLU A 556 27.86 2.01 -9.33
CA GLU A 556 28.82 0.98 -9.79
C GLU A 556 29.72 1.44 -10.95
N GLY A 557 29.29 2.45 -11.72
CA GLY A 557 30.00 2.94 -12.91
C GLY A 557 31.41 3.48 -12.66
N GLU A 558 31.79 3.69 -11.40
CA GLU A 558 33.12 4.19 -11.03
C GLU A 558 34.11 3.09 -10.61
N ASN A 559 33.64 1.87 -10.30
CA ASN A 559 34.55 0.77 -9.96
C ASN A 559 35.32 0.20 -11.17
N LYS A 560 34.88 0.50 -12.40
CA LYS A 560 35.51 -0.02 -13.64
C LYS A 560 36.51 0.93 -14.30
N MET A 561 36.64 2.18 -13.86
CA MET A 561 37.64 3.12 -14.42
C MET A 561 39.00 3.07 -13.72
N VAL A 562 39.20 2.18 -12.74
CA VAL A 562 40.47 2.03 -11.99
C VAL A 562 41.26 0.77 -12.42
N SER A 563 40.81 0.07 -13.46
CA SER A 563 41.52 -1.09 -14.02
C SER A 563 41.78 -0.93 -15.52
N VAL A 564 42.65 0.02 -15.88
CA VAL A 564 43.41 0.00 -17.14
C VAL A 564 44.84 0.42 -16.84
#